data_AF-A0A7W1VX71-F1
#
_entry.id   AF-A0A7W1VX71-F1
#
_cell.length_a   1.000
_cell.length_b   1.000
_cell.length_c   1.000
_cell.angle_alpha   90.00
_cell.angle_beta   90.00
_cell.angle_gamma   90.00
#
_symmetry.space_group_name_H-M   'P 1'
#
loop_
_entity.id
_entity.type
_entity.pdbx_description
1 polymer ?
#
loop_
_entity_poly.entity_id
_entity_poly.type
_entity_poly.pdbx_seq_one_letter_code
_entity_poly.pdbx_strand_id
1 'polypeptide(L)'
;VRIMNYEPRNPHHLRYQSDFNPGQERLKQMEEIVIRINKYLGYDFNTVELALRDGIPYAIDFCNPAPDAERTSVGDDNFEWVVETAANYAILRAMEQKPGQDNLTWGEFVHKAVAKQPLI
;
A
#
# COMPACT_ATOMS: atom_id res chain seq x y z
N VAL A 1 7.89 -1.46 1.70
CA VAL A 1 6.50 -1.97 1.62
C VAL A 1 6.36 -3.19 2.53
N ARG A 2 5.22 -3.43 3.20
CA ARG A 2 4.92 -4.70 3.89
C ARG A 2 3.98 -5.53 3.03
N ILE A 3 4.44 -6.68 2.57
CA ILE A 3 3.62 -7.62 1.81
C ILE A 3 3.02 -8.61 2.79
N MET A 4 1.70 -8.69 2.82
CA MET A 4 0.94 -9.60 3.66
C MET A 4 0.26 -10.61 2.75
N ASN A 5 0.61 -11.89 2.88
CA ASN A 5 -0.07 -12.91 2.10
C ASN A 5 -1.50 -13.07 2.60
N TYR A 6 -2.43 -13.29 1.67
CA TYR A 6 -3.86 -13.40 1.97
C TYR A 6 -4.47 -14.59 1.24
N GLU A 7 -5.03 -15.52 2.00
CA GLU A 7 -5.73 -16.71 1.51
C GLU A 7 -7.24 -16.54 1.74
N PRO A 8 -8.01 -16.06 0.75
CA PRO A 8 -9.43 -15.78 0.92
C PRO A 8 -10.28 -17.03 1.20
N ARG A 9 -9.77 -18.22 0.90
CA ARG A 9 -10.46 -19.50 1.13
C ARG A 9 -10.45 -19.93 2.59
N ASN A 10 -9.55 -19.37 3.40
CA ASN A 10 -9.48 -19.66 4.83
C ASN A 10 -10.64 -18.99 5.61
N PRO A 11 -11.00 -19.50 6.80
CA PRO A 11 -11.82 -18.77 7.77
C PRO A 11 -11.28 -17.37 7.99
N HIS A 12 -12.15 -16.38 8.24
CA HIS A 12 -11.80 -14.96 8.26
C HIS A 12 -10.52 -14.63 9.07
N HIS A 13 -10.43 -15.15 10.30
CA HIS A 13 -9.30 -14.92 11.22
C HIS A 13 -7.99 -15.66 10.84
N LEU A 14 -8.03 -16.52 9.82
CA LEU A 14 -6.88 -17.28 9.31
C LEU A 14 -6.48 -16.84 7.90
N ARG A 15 -7.09 -15.79 7.33
CA ARG A 15 -6.81 -15.38 5.95
C ARG A 15 -5.41 -14.82 5.78
N TYR A 16 -4.79 -14.25 6.81
CA TYR A 16 -3.38 -13.83 6.77
C TYR A 16 -2.40 -14.95 7.14
N GLN A 17 -2.91 -16.14 7.48
CA GLN A 17 -2.10 -17.35 7.62
C GLN A 17 -2.14 -18.09 6.28
N SER A 18 -1.06 -17.99 5.51
CA SER A 18 -0.96 -18.68 4.22
C SER A 18 0.42 -19.29 4.04
N ASP A 19 0.48 -20.39 3.29
CA ASP A 19 1.73 -21.03 2.89
C ASP A 19 2.32 -20.44 1.60
N PHE A 20 1.79 -19.31 1.11
CA PHE A 20 2.34 -18.65 -0.07
C PHE A 20 3.76 -18.16 0.20
N ASN A 21 4.70 -18.61 -0.62
CA ASN A 21 6.09 -18.20 -0.54
C ASN A 21 6.59 -17.73 -1.92
N PRO A 22 6.12 -16.57 -2.40
CA PRO A 22 6.55 -16.02 -3.68
C PRO A 22 8.07 -15.79 -3.69
N GLY A 23 8.72 -16.12 -4.80
CA GLY A 23 10.16 -15.88 -4.96
C GLY A 23 10.53 -14.40 -4.92
N GLN A 24 11.81 -14.11 -4.68
CA GLN A 24 12.32 -12.74 -4.50
C GLN A 24 12.02 -11.82 -5.69
N GLU A 25 12.12 -12.33 -6.92
CA GLU A 25 11.76 -11.57 -8.12
C GLU A 25 10.28 -11.15 -8.11
N ARG A 26 9.40 -12.03 -7.64
CA ARG A 26 7.97 -11.76 -7.54
C ARG A 26 7.68 -10.72 -6.46
N LEU A 27 8.31 -10.85 -5.29
CA LEU A 27 8.18 -9.88 -4.20
C LEU A 27 8.61 -8.48 -4.66
N LYS A 28 9.75 -8.38 -5.34
CA LYS A 28 10.25 -7.12 -5.90
C LYS A 28 9.30 -6.54 -6.93
N GLN A 29 8.78 -7.37 -7.85
CA GLN A 29 7.82 -6.92 -8.86
C GLN A 29 6.55 -6.35 -8.20
N MET A 30 6.01 -7.02 -7.19
CA MET A 30 4.83 -6.55 -6.46
C MET A 30 5.11 -5.24 -5.73
N GLU A 31 6.27 -5.10 -5.07
CA GLU A 31 6.68 -3.86 -4.43
C GLU A 31 6.78 -2.69 -5.43
N GLU A 32 7.40 -2.91 -6.60
CA GLU A 32 7.51 -1.88 -7.65
C GLU A 32 6.14 -1.44 -8.18
N ILE A 33 5.21 -2.38 -8.36
CA ILE A 33 3.83 -2.11 -8.80
C ILE A 33 3.13 -1.20 -7.78
N VAL A 34 3.12 -1.58 -6.49
CA VAL A 34 2.36 -0.81 -5.48
C VAL A 34 2.96 0.57 -5.24
N ILE A 35 4.30 0.70 -5.29
CA ILE A 35 4.97 2.01 -5.20
C ILE A 35 4.58 2.89 -6.38
N ARG A 36 4.55 2.33 -7.60
CA ARG A 36 4.16 3.08 -8.80
C ARG A 36 2.72 3.58 -8.69
N ILE A 37 1.81 2.72 -8.25
CA ILE A 37 0.39 3.09 -8.03
C ILE A 37 0.29 4.23 -7.01
N ASN A 38 0.92 4.08 -5.84
CA ASN A 38 0.83 5.09 -4.78
C ASN A 38 1.41 6.44 -5.21
N LYS A 39 2.57 6.46 -5.87
CA LYS A 39 3.15 7.70 -6.41
C LYS A 39 2.27 8.33 -7.48
N TYR A 40 1.69 7.51 -8.35
CA TYR A 40 0.87 8.03 -9.44
C TYR A 40 -0.45 8.63 -8.93
N LEU A 41 -1.07 8.01 -7.93
CA LEU A 41 -2.33 8.46 -7.33
C LEU A 41 -2.15 9.50 -6.20
N GLY A 42 -0.95 9.61 -5.64
CA GLY A 42 -0.65 10.58 -4.58
C GLY A 42 -0.94 10.07 -3.17
N TYR A 43 -0.92 8.75 -2.96
CA TYR A 43 -1.12 8.18 -1.63
C TYR A 43 0.18 8.16 -0.84
N ASP A 44 0.14 8.80 0.32
CA ASP A 44 1.17 8.77 1.36
C ASP A 44 1.17 7.44 2.13
N PHE A 45 -0.03 6.90 2.35
CA PHE A 45 -0.28 5.62 3.01
C PHE A 45 -1.49 4.95 2.35
N ASN A 46 -1.38 3.66 2.06
CA ASN A 46 -2.40 2.91 1.31
C ASN A 46 -2.20 1.41 1.49
N THR A 47 -3.28 0.65 1.39
CA THR A 47 -3.19 -0.78 1.07
C THR A 47 -3.51 -1.03 -0.38
N VAL A 48 -2.75 -1.95 -0.99
CA VAL A 48 -2.96 -2.39 -2.36
C VAL A 48 -3.09 -3.90 -2.34
N GLU A 49 -4.20 -4.39 -2.84
CA GLU A 49 -4.48 -5.80 -3.03
C GLU A 49 -4.04 -6.22 -4.43
N LEU A 50 -3.12 -7.19 -4.49
CA LEU A 50 -2.68 -7.81 -5.72
C LEU A 50 -3.15 -9.26 -5.77
N ALA A 51 -3.91 -9.62 -6.81
CA ALA A 51 -4.21 -11.00 -7.15
C ALA A 51 -3.18 -11.52 -8.17
N LEU A 52 -2.59 -12.68 -7.89
CA LEU A 52 -1.66 -13.33 -8.82
C LEU A 52 -2.38 -14.40 -9.63
N ARG A 53 -2.41 -14.25 -10.95
CA ARG A 53 -2.97 -15.24 -11.88
C ARG A 53 -1.99 -15.50 -13.00
N ASP A 54 -1.64 -16.77 -13.23
CA ASP A 54 -0.72 -17.21 -14.29
C ASP A 54 0.61 -16.43 -14.28
N GLY A 55 1.09 -16.10 -13.09
CA GLY A 55 2.32 -15.32 -12.93
C GLY A 55 2.20 -13.84 -13.32
N ILE A 56 0.99 -13.29 -13.39
CA ILE A 56 0.73 -11.87 -13.65
C ILE A 56 0.02 -11.26 -12.43
N PRO A 57 0.57 -10.21 -11.81
CA PRO A 57 -0.11 -9.48 -10.73
C PRO A 57 -1.21 -8.56 -11.30
N TYR A 58 -2.38 -8.60 -10.69
CA TYR A 58 -3.52 -7.72 -10.98
C TYR A 58 -3.84 -6.91 -9.73
N ALA A 59 -3.83 -5.58 -9.83
CA ALA A 59 -4.34 -4.73 -8.78
C ALA A 59 -5.87 -4.81 -8.76
N ILE A 60 -6.44 -5.29 -7.65
CA ILE A 60 -7.89 -5.49 -7.49
C ILE A 60 -8.52 -4.47 -6.55
N ASP A 61 -7.76 -3.98 -5.58
CA ASP A 61 -8.07 -2.81 -4.77
C ASP A 61 -6.78 -2.03 -4.55
N PHE A 62 -6.84 -0.72 -4.71
CA PHE A 62 -5.69 0.17 -4.59
C PHE A 62 -6.07 1.59 -4.16
N CYS A 63 -7.30 1.77 -3.68
CA CYS A 63 -7.85 3.06 -3.28
C CYS A 63 -8.25 3.05 -1.80
N ASN A 64 -7.41 2.46 -0.94
CA ASN A 64 -7.68 2.30 0.48
C ASN A 64 -6.63 3.02 1.38
N PRO A 65 -6.72 4.37 1.47
CA PRO A 65 -5.75 5.18 2.22
C PRO A 65 -5.91 5.11 3.75
N ALA A 66 -6.88 4.34 4.25
CA ALA A 66 -7.13 4.13 5.68
C ALA A 66 -7.36 2.63 5.93
N PRO A 67 -6.30 1.82 5.84
CA PRO A 67 -6.45 0.37 5.89
C PRO A 67 -6.92 -0.11 7.26
N ASP A 68 -7.84 -1.07 7.24
CA ASP A 68 -8.14 -1.89 8.41
C ASP A 68 -6.95 -2.79 8.70
N ALA A 69 -6.37 -2.62 9.89
CA ALA A 69 -5.27 -3.42 10.37
C ALA A 69 -5.60 -3.98 11.76
N GLU A 70 -6.85 -4.35 12.03
CA GLU A 70 -7.25 -4.94 13.30
C GLU A 70 -6.37 -6.14 13.68
N ARG A 71 -5.82 -6.13 14.90
CA ARG A 71 -4.82 -7.10 15.39
C ARG A 71 -5.30 -8.54 15.24
N THR A 72 -6.58 -8.79 15.58
CA THR A 72 -7.19 -10.13 15.47
C THR A 72 -7.40 -10.62 14.03
N SER A 73 -7.30 -9.73 13.05
CA SER A 73 -7.37 -10.03 11.61
C SER A 73 -5.97 -10.26 11.04
N VAL A 74 -5.10 -9.25 11.11
CA VAL A 74 -3.80 -9.25 10.42
C VAL A 74 -2.69 -10.00 11.16
N GLY A 75 -2.92 -10.31 12.45
CA GLY A 75 -1.94 -10.95 13.33
C GLY A 75 -0.93 -9.97 13.92
N ASP A 76 -0.26 -10.40 14.98
CA ASP A 76 0.58 -9.56 15.84
C ASP A 76 1.73 -8.87 15.07
N ASP A 77 2.47 -9.61 14.24
CA ASP A 77 3.63 -9.07 13.51
C ASP A 77 3.24 -7.98 12.50
N ASN A 78 2.10 -8.16 11.82
CA ASN A 78 1.62 -7.18 10.85
C ASN A 78 1.01 -5.97 11.57
N PHE A 79 0.28 -6.20 12.66
CA PHE A 79 -0.27 -5.13 13.49
C PHE A 79 0.83 -4.22 14.02
N GLU A 80 1.84 -4.79 14.66
CA GLU A 80 2.96 -4.03 15.23
C GLU A 80 3.69 -3.24 14.15
N TRP A 81 3.96 -3.87 12.99
CA TRP A 81 4.60 -3.19 11.88
C TRP A 81 3.77 -2.00 11.37
N VAL A 82 2.45 -2.17 11.22
CA VAL A 82 1.56 -1.10 10.75
C VAL A 82 1.53 0.06 11.74
N VAL A 83 1.37 -0.22 13.04
CA VAL A 83 1.32 0.80 14.09
C VAL A 83 2.62 1.60 14.13
N GLU A 84 3.77 0.91 14.20
CA GLU A 84 5.08 1.55 14.26
C GLU A 84 5.36 2.37 13.00
N THR A 85 5.03 1.85 11.82
CA THR A 85 5.24 2.56 10.54
C THR A 85 4.35 3.79 10.45
N ALA A 86 3.07 3.68 10.81
CA ALA A 86 2.13 4.80 10.77
C ALA A 86 2.50 5.89 11.78
N ALA A 87 2.92 5.52 13.00
CA ALA A 87 3.34 6.46 14.03
C ALA A 87 4.60 7.22 13.60
N ASN A 88 5.64 6.52 13.13
CA ASN A 88 6.87 7.14 12.64
C ASN A 88 6.60 8.06 11.45
N TYR A 89 5.73 7.63 10.53
CA TYR A 89 5.35 8.45 9.39
C TYR A 89 4.59 9.71 9.82
N ALA A 90 3.65 9.62 10.75
CA ALA A 90 2.93 10.78 11.28
C ALA A 90 3.87 11.80 11.94
N ILE A 91 4.86 11.32 12.72
CA ILE A 91 5.90 12.17 13.31
C ILE A 91 6.72 12.86 12.22
N LEU A 92 7.17 12.11 11.20
CA LEU A 92 7.91 12.66 10.07
C LEU A 92 7.14 13.78 9.39
N ARG A 93 5.85 13.57 9.09
CA ARG A 93 4.99 14.59 8.46
C ARG A 93 4.78 15.82 9.34
N ALA A 94 4.65 15.64 10.65
CA ALA A 94 4.56 16.75 11.59
C ALA A 94 5.86 17.58 11.61
N MET A 95 7.02 16.93 11.54
CA MET A 95 8.33 17.59 11.50
C MET A 95 8.60 18.31 10.17
N GLU A 96 8.11 17.77 9.06
CA GLU A 96 8.26 18.34 7.71
C GLU A 96 7.26 19.47 7.41
N GLN A 97 6.26 19.65 8.28
CA GLN A 97 5.18 20.62 8.08
C GLN A 97 5.73 22.05 7.97
N LYS A 98 5.32 22.75 6.91
CA LYS A 98 5.68 24.15 6.66
C LYS A 98 4.46 25.06 6.77
N PRO A 99 4.41 25.98 7.75
CA PRO A 99 3.32 26.93 7.88
C PRO A 99 3.10 27.76 6.61
N GLY A 100 1.84 27.92 6.21
CA GLY A 100 1.45 28.72 5.05
C GLY A 100 1.73 28.06 3.68
N GLN A 101 2.18 26.80 3.65
CA GLN A 101 2.36 26.04 2.41
C GLN A 101 1.33 24.92 2.28
N ASP A 102 1.09 24.48 1.06
CA ASP A 102 0.43 23.20 0.82
C ASP A 102 1.39 22.08 1.21
N ASN A 103 0.99 21.27 2.19
CA ASN A 103 1.76 20.13 2.68
C ASN A 103 1.18 18.80 2.18
N LEU A 104 0.16 18.84 1.30
CA LEU A 104 -0.44 17.64 0.71
C LEU A 104 0.47 17.06 -0.38
N THR A 105 0.43 15.73 -0.50
CA THR A 105 1.07 15.01 -1.60
C THR A 105 0.06 14.89 -2.74
N TRP A 106 0.41 15.43 -3.90
CA TRP A 106 -0.38 15.29 -5.12
C TRP A 106 0.30 14.31 -6.07
N GLY A 107 -0.46 13.31 -6.52
CA GLY A 107 0.06 12.29 -7.44
C GLY A 107 0.27 12.81 -8.85
N GLU A 108 1.08 12.08 -9.63
CA GLU A 108 1.32 12.35 -11.05
C GLU A 108 0.02 12.49 -11.85
N PHE A 109 -1.03 11.73 -11.50
CA PHE A 109 -2.32 11.84 -12.14
C PHE A 109 -2.87 13.27 -12.11
N VAL A 110 -2.87 13.92 -10.94
CA VAL A 110 -3.39 15.28 -10.76
C VAL A 110 -2.50 16.28 -11.51
N HIS A 111 -1.18 16.16 -11.39
CA HIS A 111 -0.24 17.03 -12.08
C HIS A 111 -0.43 16.98 -13.61
N LYS A 112 -0.48 15.78 -14.17
CA LYS A 112 -0.68 15.57 -15.61
C LYS A 112 -2.05 16.05 -16.07
N ALA A 113 -3.10 15.76 -15.31
CA ALA A 113 -4.47 16.17 -15.64
C ALA A 113 -4.60 17.70 -15.72
N VAL A 114 -4.06 18.42 -14.73
CA VAL A 114 -4.08 19.90 -14.71
C VAL A 114 -3.22 20.47 -15.84
N ALA A 115 -2.07 19.86 -16.14
CA ALA A 115 -1.18 20.27 -17.23
C ALA A 115 -1.65 19.83 -18.64
N LYS A 116 -2.76 19.07 -18.74
CA LYS A 116 -3.27 18.46 -19.99
C LYS A 116 -2.22 17.61 -20.72
N GLN A 117 -1.38 16.90 -19.96
CA GLN A 117 -0.39 15.98 -20.48
C GLN A 117 -0.98 14.58 -20.68
N PRO A 118 -0.42 13.76 -21.58
CA PRO A 118 -0.77 12.34 -21.67
C PRO A 118 -0.59 11.61 -20.33
N LEU A 119 -1.59 10.82 -19.94
CA LEU A 119 -1.57 10.05 -18.69
C LEU A 119 -0.55 8.91 -18.74
N ILE A 120 -0.31 8.35 -19.92
CA ILE A 120 0.69 7.31 -20.20
C ILE A 120 1.70 7.87 -21.19
#